data_AF-A0A7X0XU12-F1
#
_entry.id   AF-A0A7X0XU12-F1
#
_cell.length_a   1.000
_cell.length_b   1.000
_cell.length_c   1.000
_cell.angle_alpha   90.00
_cell.angle_beta   90.00
_cell.angle_gamma   90.00
#
_symmetry.space_group_name_H-M   'P 1'
#
loop_
_entity.id
_entity.type
_entity.pdbx_description
1 polymer ?
#
loop_
_entity_poly.entity_id
_entity_poly.type
_entity_poly.pdbx_seq_one_letter_code
_entity_poly.pdbx_strand_id
1 'polypeptide(L)'
;MTANQMERKKVTIHITNVIRQMDAEEKSDMSVSGVFYRDKGNRYLHYEEKQLAGTIRTVLKIADNELLLMRSGAVNMRMHFFRDNRRSTASVDSGAGKLQLESELVSMEELYENKPDV
;
A
#
# COMPACT_ATOMS: atom_id res chain seq x y z
N MET A 1 -1.39 -32.48 -3.81
CA MET A 1 -1.51 -31.54 -2.67
C MET A 1 -2.24 -30.31 -3.14
N THR A 2 -3.09 -29.80 -2.28
CA THR A 2 -4.38 -29.14 -2.53
C THR A 2 -4.27 -27.80 -3.25
N ALA A 3 -5.24 -27.51 -4.13
CA ALA A 3 -5.33 -26.28 -4.91
C ALA A 3 -5.29 -25.04 -4.00
N ASN A 4 -4.26 -24.21 -4.17
CA ASN A 4 -4.11 -22.92 -3.51
C ASN A 4 -5.11 -21.94 -4.11
N GLN A 5 -6.38 -22.04 -3.70
CA GLN A 5 -7.43 -21.20 -4.24
C GLN A 5 -7.31 -19.80 -3.60
N MET A 6 -6.81 -18.82 -4.37
CA MET A 6 -6.78 -17.40 -4.00
C MET A 6 -8.20 -16.89 -3.79
N GLU A 7 -8.73 -16.96 -2.58
CA GLU A 7 -10.00 -16.34 -2.27
C GLU A 7 -9.82 -14.82 -2.25
N ARG A 8 -10.46 -14.14 -3.22
CA ARG A 8 -10.45 -12.69 -3.36
C ARG A 8 -11.67 -12.11 -2.69
N LYS A 9 -11.48 -11.48 -1.53
CA LYS A 9 -12.54 -10.83 -0.76
C LYS A 9 -12.67 -9.37 -1.17
N LYS A 10 -13.88 -8.95 -1.56
CA LYS A 10 -14.20 -7.52 -1.72
C LYS A 10 -14.20 -6.87 -0.33
N VAL A 11 -13.53 -5.73 -0.20
CA VAL A 11 -13.38 -5.01 1.07
C VAL A 11 -13.58 -3.51 0.87
N THR A 12 -14.02 -2.83 1.92
CA THR A 12 -13.88 -1.38 2.03
C THR A 12 -12.57 -1.10 2.74
N ILE A 13 -11.72 -0.27 2.14
CA ILE A 13 -10.42 0.13 2.67
C ILE A 13 -10.52 1.58 3.13
N HIS A 14 -10.22 1.80 4.40
CA HIS A 14 -10.06 3.12 4.98
C HIS A 14 -8.57 3.41 5.11
N ILE A 15 -8.12 4.51 4.53
CA ILE A 15 -6.72 4.92 4.51
C ILE A 15 -6.63 6.28 5.18
N THR A 16 -5.88 6.34 6.27
CA THR A 16 -5.49 7.57 6.93
C THR A 16 -4.00 7.78 6.67
N ASN A 17 -3.64 8.89 6.05
CA ASN A 17 -2.26 9.27 5.83
C ASN A 17 -1.93 10.52 6.64
N VAL A 18 -0.80 10.49 7.34
CA VAL A 18 -0.29 11.62 8.12
C VAL A 18 1.13 11.90 7.65
N ILE A 19 1.34 13.08 7.06
CA ILE A 19 2.63 13.54 6.58
C ILE A 19 3.09 14.65 7.52
N ARG A 20 4.29 14.48 8.09
CA ARG A 20 4.93 15.49 8.93
C ARG A 20 6.17 16.03 8.23
N GLN A 21 6.24 17.34 8.05
CA GLN A 21 7.38 18.00 7.45
C GLN A 21 7.69 19.29 8.23
N MET A 22 8.87 19.32 8.85
CA MET A 22 9.27 20.42 9.74
C MET A 22 8.20 20.65 10.81
N ASP A 23 7.61 21.84 10.87
CA ASP A 23 6.57 22.22 11.83
C ASP A 23 5.14 22.00 11.29
N ALA A 24 4.99 21.42 10.09
CA ALA A 24 3.70 21.14 9.47
C ALA A 24 3.30 19.67 9.61
N GLU A 25 2.02 19.44 9.91
CA GLU A 25 1.36 18.14 9.84
C GLU A 25 0.17 18.24 8.88
N GLU A 26 0.15 17.36 7.89
CA GLU A 26 -0.97 17.19 6.97
C GLU A 26 -1.60 15.81 7.19
N LYS A 27 -2.91 15.80 7.47
CA LYS A 27 -3.70 14.57 7.58
C LYS A 27 -4.70 14.49 6.45
N SER A 28 -4.75 13.33 5.79
CA SER A 28 -5.78 13.01 4.80
C SER A 28 -6.42 11.66 5.11
N ASP A 29 -7.73 11.57 4.86
CA ASP A 29 -8.53 10.36 5.03
C ASP A 29 -9.23 10.03 3.71
N MET A 30 -9.21 8.76 3.34
CA MET A 30 -9.84 8.26 2.12
C MET A 30 -10.51 6.91 2.37
N SER A 31 -11.66 6.69 1.73
CA SER A 31 -12.35 5.38 1.75
C SER A 31 -12.57 4.90 0.32
N VAL A 32 -12.12 3.70 0.00
CA VAL A 32 -12.20 3.10 -1.34
C VAL A 32 -12.64 1.65 -1.28
N SER A 33 -13.33 1.20 -2.33
CA SER A 33 -13.58 -0.23 -2.54
C SER A 33 -12.31 -0.89 -3.08
N GLY A 34 -11.99 -2.07 -2.57
CA GLY A 34 -10.82 -2.83 -2.99
C GLY A 34 -11.02 -4.32 -2.89
N VAL A 35 -9.93 -5.04 -3.08
CA VAL A 35 -9.86 -6.50 -2.97
C VAL A 35 -8.71 -6.86 -2.05
N PHE A 36 -9.01 -7.67 -1.04
CA PHE A 36 -8.05 -8.32 -0.17
C PHE A 36 -7.92 -9.79 -0.56
N TYR A 37 -6.69 -10.31 -0.63
CA TYR A 37 -6.46 -11.73 -0.80
C TYR A 37 -5.11 -12.17 -0.24
N ARG A 38 -4.95 -13.49 -0.08
CA ARG A 38 -3.68 -14.12 0.26
C ARG A 38 -3.15 -14.91 -0.93
N ASP A 39 -1.87 -14.78 -1.20
CA ASP A 39 -1.18 -15.58 -2.22
C ASP A 39 0.26 -15.90 -1.80
N LYS A 40 0.58 -17.19 -1.81
CA LYS A 40 1.89 -17.73 -1.40
C LYS A 40 2.40 -17.15 -0.07
N GLY A 41 1.52 -17.11 0.94
CA GLY A 41 1.83 -16.57 2.28
C GLY A 41 1.78 -15.04 2.39
N ASN A 42 1.81 -14.31 1.27
CA ASN A 42 1.73 -12.86 1.25
C ASN A 42 0.27 -12.39 1.27
N ARG A 43 0.05 -11.19 1.81
CA ARG A 43 -1.24 -10.53 1.85
C ARG A 43 -1.24 -9.37 0.87
N TYR A 44 -2.35 -9.17 0.17
CA TYR A 44 -2.46 -8.16 -0.86
C TYR A 44 -3.71 -7.32 -0.65
N LEU A 45 -3.57 -6.00 -0.77
CA LEU A 45 -4.66 -5.05 -0.93
C LEU A 45 -4.53 -4.40 -2.31
N HIS A 46 -5.58 -4.51 -3.11
CA HIS A 46 -5.69 -3.89 -4.42
C HIS A 46 -6.84 -2.90 -4.41
N TYR A 47 -6.59 -1.67 -4.83
CA TYR A 47 -7.61 -0.63 -4.93
C TYR A 47 -7.24 0.41 -5.98
N GLU A 48 -8.22 1.23 -6.34
CA GLU A 48 -8.02 2.39 -7.20
C GLU A 48 -8.22 3.68 -6.39
N GLU A 49 -7.29 4.61 -6.53
CA GLU A 49 -7.37 5.97 -6.01
C GLU A 49 -7.78 6.89 -7.15
N LYS A 50 -8.75 7.77 -6.93
CA LYS A 50 -9.14 8.79 -7.90
C LYS A 50 -8.55 10.13 -7.48
N GLN A 51 -7.71 10.71 -8.33
CA GLN A 51 -7.14 12.04 -8.14
C GLN A 51 -7.45 12.93 -9.36
N LEU A 52 -7.26 14.24 -9.21
CA LEU A 52 -7.46 15.20 -10.32
C LEU A 52 -6.60 14.86 -11.56
N ALA A 53 -5.38 14.38 -11.33
CA ALA A 53 -4.45 13.97 -12.39
C ALA A 53 -4.83 12.63 -13.07
N GLY A 54 -5.79 11.89 -12.51
CA GLY A 54 -6.28 10.63 -13.07
C GLY A 54 -6.39 9.51 -12.03
N THR A 55 -6.68 8.31 -12.52
CA THR A 55 -6.80 7.10 -11.70
C THR A 55 -5.43 6.50 -11.41
N ILE A 56 -5.23 6.08 -10.17
CA ILE A 56 -4.03 5.38 -9.71
C ILE A 56 -4.45 4.00 -9.24
N ARG A 57 -3.86 2.96 -9.83
CA ARG A 57 -4.04 1.58 -9.37
C ARG A 57 -2.96 1.27 -8.35
N THR A 58 -3.39 0.88 -7.16
CA THR A 58 -2.51 0.69 -6.02
C THR A 58 -2.58 -0.75 -5.54
N VAL A 59 -1.39 -1.32 -5.35
CA VAL A 59 -1.20 -2.64 -4.76
C VAL A 59 -0.27 -2.50 -3.57
N LEU A 60 -0.77 -2.85 -2.40
CA LEU A 60 0.04 -3.06 -1.20
C LEU A 60 0.22 -4.56 -1.00
N LYS A 61 1.46 -5.04 -1.15
CA LYS A 61 1.85 -6.40 -0.77
C LYS A 61 2.50 -6.34 0.60
N ILE A 62 2.00 -7.18 1.50
CA ILE A 62 2.52 -7.38 2.84
C ILE A 62 3.10 -8.78 2.90
N ALA A 63 4.42 -8.86 2.96
CA ALA A 63 5.18 -10.09 3.12
C ALA A 63 5.80 -10.15 4.52
N ASP A 64 6.39 -11.31 4.84
CA ASP A 64 7.00 -11.55 6.15
C ASP A 64 8.24 -10.68 6.39
N ASN A 65 8.98 -10.31 5.33
CA ASN A 65 10.23 -9.54 5.43
C ASN A 65 10.13 -8.12 4.84
N GLU A 66 9.06 -7.81 4.12
CA GLU A 66 8.95 -6.59 3.33
C GLU A 66 7.50 -6.11 3.17
N LEU A 67 7.35 -4.81 2.92
CA LEU A 67 6.18 -4.20 2.33
C LEU A 67 6.54 -3.66 0.95
N LEU A 68 5.69 -3.93 -0.03
CA LEU A 68 5.79 -3.33 -1.37
C LEU A 68 4.55 -2.51 -1.67
N LEU A 69 4.73 -1.21 -1.86
CA LEU A 69 3.71 -0.30 -2.37
C LEU A 69 3.98 -0.05 -3.85
N MET A 70 3.08 -0.53 -4.69
CA MET A 70 3.14 -0.36 -6.14
C MET A 70 1.97 0.50 -6.58
N ARG A 71 2.25 1.61 -7.25
CA ARG A 71 1.24 2.47 -7.86
C ARG A 71 1.53 2.59 -9.36
N SER A 72 0.47 2.58 -10.15
CA SER A 72 0.54 2.72 -11.61
C SER A 72 -0.61 3.58 -12.13
N GLY A 73 -0.43 4.25 -13.27
CA GLY A 73 -1.41 5.16 -13.86
C GLY A 73 -0.95 6.61 -13.75
N ALA A 74 -1.77 7.47 -13.13
CA ALA A 74 -1.43 8.89 -12.95
C ALA A 74 -0.18 9.11 -12.06
N VAL A 75 0.15 8.12 -11.21
CA VAL A 75 1.44 8.02 -10.51
C VAL A 75 2.02 6.64 -10.77
N ASN A 76 3.31 6.58 -11.10
CA ASN A 76 4.06 5.34 -11.26
C ASN A 76 5.19 5.29 -10.24
N MET A 77 5.10 4.34 -9.29
CA MET A 77 6.15 4.11 -8.31
C MET A 77 6.12 2.68 -7.77
N ARG A 78 7.28 2.21 -7.33
CA ARG A 78 7.43 0.96 -6.57
C ARG A 78 8.32 1.24 -5.38
N MET A 79 7.70 1.43 -4.22
CA MET A 79 8.41 1.63 -2.95
C MET A 79 8.57 0.32 -2.22
N HIS A 80 9.73 0.16 -1.59
CA HIS A 80 10.08 -1.03 -0.84
C HIS A 80 10.43 -0.64 0.60
N PHE A 81 9.65 -1.13 1.56
CA PHE A 81 9.94 -0.93 2.97
C PHE A 81 10.38 -2.27 3.56
N PHE A 82 11.68 -2.42 3.82
CA PHE A 82 12.24 -3.63 4.40
C PHE A 82 12.04 -3.63 5.92
N ARG A 83 11.67 -4.78 6.50
CA ARG A 83 11.49 -4.92 7.96
C ARG A 83 12.80 -5.00 8.74
N ASP A 84 13.94 -5.11 8.05
CA ASP A 84 15.29 -5.07 8.62
C ASP A 84 15.84 -3.64 8.72
N ASN A 85 14.97 -2.61 8.63
CA ASN A 85 15.28 -1.17 8.64
C ASN A 85 16.26 -0.72 7.54
N ARG A 86 16.47 -1.55 6.51
CA ARG A 86 17.26 -1.14 5.37
C ARG A 86 16.54 -0.07 4.56
N ARG A 87 17.30 0.94 4.14
CA ARG A 87 16.84 1.98 3.23
C ARG A 87 16.64 1.43 1.82
N SER A 88 15.67 1.99 1.13
CA SER A 88 15.44 1.74 -0.30
C SER A 88 15.31 3.05 -1.05
N THR A 89 15.75 3.06 -2.31
CA THR A 89 15.55 4.18 -3.23
C THR A 89 14.51 3.79 -4.27
N ALA A 90 13.55 4.68 -4.51
CA ALA A 90 12.51 4.52 -5.52
C ALA A 90 12.41 5.76 -6.40
N SER A 91 12.15 5.55 -7.70
CA SER A 91 11.72 6.63 -8.60
C SER A 91 10.20 6.77 -8.51
N VAL A 92 9.73 7.99 -8.24
CA VAL A 92 8.32 8.36 -8.28
C VAL A 92 8.08 9.26 -9.48
N ASP A 93 7.25 8.79 -10.40
CA ASP A 93 6.82 9.54 -11.57
C ASP A 93 5.38 10.01 -11.36
N SER A 94 5.15 11.32 -11.30
CA SER A 94 3.85 11.94 -11.08
C SER A 94 3.19 12.45 -12.37
N GLY A 95 3.75 12.14 -13.54
CA GLY A 95 3.34 12.71 -14.82
C GLY A 95 3.85 14.13 -15.07
N ALA A 96 4.11 14.92 -14.03
CA ALA A 96 4.76 16.23 -14.13
C ALA A 96 6.30 16.15 -14.08
N GLY A 97 6.84 15.01 -13.64
CA GLY A 97 8.28 14.80 -13.50
C GLY A 97 8.61 13.57 -12.66
N LYS A 98 9.91 13.27 -12.54
CA LYS A 98 10.43 12.16 -11.76
C LYS A 98 11.23 12.66 -10.57
N LEU A 99 10.96 12.10 -9.40
CA LEU A 99 11.72 12.32 -8.18
C LEU A 99 12.32 11.00 -7.69
N GLN A 100 13.53 11.05 -7.15
CA GLN A 100 14.08 9.94 -6.39
C GLN A 100 13.74 10.15 -4.91
N LEU A 101 13.14 9.14 -4.30
CA LEU A 101 12.85 9.10 -2.87
C LEU A 101 13.68 8.00 -2.22
N GLU A 102 14.25 8.30 -1.06
CA GLU A 102 14.77 7.31 -0.14
C GLU A 102 13.74 7.07 0.97
N SER A 103 13.55 5.81 1.35
CA SER A 103 12.59 5.44 2.39
C SER A 103 13.16 4.37 3.31
N GLU A 104 12.75 4.40 4.58
CA GLU A 104 13.10 3.46 5.63
C GLU A 104 11.83 3.06 6.38
N LEU A 105 11.65 1.78 6.67
CA LEU A 105 10.55 1.33 7.52
C LEU A 105 10.96 1.52 8.99
N VAL A 106 10.24 2.38 9.72
CA VAL A 106 10.53 2.60 11.15
C VAL A 106 9.78 1.61 12.02
N SER A 107 8.49 1.40 11.74
CA SER A 107 7.65 0.46 12.47
C SER A 107 6.51 -0.05 11.61
N MET A 108 5.96 -1.20 11.99
CA MET A 108 4.80 -1.79 11.35
C MET A 108 4.03 -2.65 12.35
N GLU A 109 2.72 -2.45 12.42
CA GLU A 109 1.81 -3.24 13.23
C GLU A 109 0.68 -3.80 12.36
N GLU A 110 0.34 -5.07 12.55
CA GLU A 110 -0.80 -5.72 11.90
C GLU A 110 -1.77 -6.17 12.99
N LEU A 111 -2.99 -5.61 12.99
CA LEU A 111 -4.06 -6.00 13.90
C LEU A 111 -5.16 -6.69 13.10
N TYR A 112 -5.55 -7.88 13.55
CA TYR A 112 -6.62 -8.66 12.93
C TYR A 112 -7.75 -8.86 13.93
N GLU A 113 -8.87 -8.19 13.70
CA GLU A 113 -10.11 -8.46 14.42
C GLU A 113 -10.91 -9.50 13.66
N ASN A 114 -10.98 -10.72 14.20
CA ASN A 114 -11.98 -11.68 13.76
C ASN A 114 -13.33 -11.25 14.31
N LYS A 115 -14.13 -10.55 13.48
CA LYS A 115 -15.55 -10.44 13.78
C LYS A 115 -16.18 -11.81 13.53
N PRO A 116 -16.79 -12.45 14.54
CA PRO A 116 -17.55 -13.67 14.29
C PRO A 116 -18.64 -13.35 13.28
N ASP A 117 -18.81 -14.23 12.29
CA ASP A 117 -19.90 -14.15 11.33
C ASP A 117 -21.22 -14.27 12.14
N VAL A 118 -22.01 -13.19 12.16
CA VAL A 118 -23.36 -13.17 12.75
C VAL A 118 -24.36 -13.75 11.75
#